data_AF-A0A3N4J9F0-F1
#
_entry.id   AF-A0A3N4J9F0-F1
#
_cell.length_a   1.000
_cell.length_b   1.000
_cell.length_c   1.000
_cell.angle_alpha   90.00
_cell.angle_beta   90.00
_cell.angle_gamma   90.00
#
_symmetry.space_group_name_H-M   'P 1'
#
loop_
_entity.id
_entity.type
_entity.pdbx_description
1 polymer ?
#
loop_
_entity_poly.entity_id
_entity_poly.type
_entity_poly.pdbx_seq_one_letter_code
_entity_poly.pdbx_strand_id
1 'polypeptide(L)'
;MITSLTCNACSAQIPLTGTRIICRVCANYDLCTSCHTLGRFSDSHEVQHETLVLYPPTSISQDPYHVPPAPPPPLPPRSNSSSNNEEISPRQLPPPLSTRILSTTGKLLSSNNTPTKRLTDISDAVFAYLNKTYPTANQHLLNPGHVANFYELMGMPPEGNVFGVCISVMNGLGSSLDNIDPEIAHFYDQLGIEYSLITRASATPGGLPMVMDGMPVLSHRGFRQLLVCEILEDPGRMHSVFGQLVRWAIFDDRGRAFEEVPWGMFPAEPDPAFVVKVTAVAEEFGGRLRALFARLKREREEEDLREHILATQLQQQQMHDQRMAAMQLSIQAQQRGMEAALKAI
;
A
#
# COMPACT_ATOMS: atom_id res chain seq x y z
N MET A 1 20.02 -8.17 33.37
CA MET A 1 18.69 -8.05 32.74
C MET A 1 18.51 -6.60 32.33
N ILE A 2 18.25 -6.31 31.06
CA ILE A 2 18.00 -4.93 30.60
C ILE A 2 16.55 -4.61 30.96
N THR A 3 16.33 -3.70 31.91
CA THR A 3 15.01 -3.47 32.52
C THR A 3 14.17 -2.39 31.84
N SER A 4 14.76 -1.58 30.97
CA SER A 4 14.03 -0.57 30.20
C SER A 4 14.90 -0.02 29.07
N LEU A 5 14.30 0.26 27.92
CA LEU A 5 14.93 0.96 26.81
C LEU A 5 14.35 2.37 26.72
N THR A 6 15.16 3.37 26.40
CA THR A 6 14.74 4.78 26.31
C THR A 6 15.08 5.34 24.95
N CYS A 7 14.17 6.10 24.37
CA CYS A 7 14.42 6.78 23.10
C CYS A 7 15.42 7.93 23.30
N ASN A 8 16.53 7.93 22.55
CA ASN A 8 17.56 8.97 22.65
C ASN A 8 17.07 10.37 22.21
N ALA A 9 16.01 10.47 21.40
CA ALA A 9 15.49 11.75 20.93
C ALA A 9 14.49 12.40 21.91
N CYS A 10 13.52 11.66 22.44
CA CYS A 10 12.48 12.21 23.34
C CYS A 10 12.61 11.78 24.80
N SER A 11 13.60 10.93 25.13
CA SER A 11 13.80 10.33 26.46
C SER A 11 12.64 9.48 26.98
N ALA A 12 11.58 9.27 26.20
CA ALA A 12 10.48 8.38 26.58
C ALA A 12 10.94 6.93 26.63
N GLN A 13 10.38 6.14 27.55
CA GLN A 13 10.59 4.69 27.56
C GLN A 13 9.99 4.07 26.30
N ILE A 14 10.75 3.19 25.66
CA ILE A 14 10.31 2.33 24.57
C ILE A 14 9.78 1.05 25.23
N PRO A 15 8.47 0.76 25.15
CA PRO A 15 7.93 -0.48 25.68
C PRO A 15 8.65 -1.68 25.06
N LEU A 16 8.91 -2.74 25.83
CA LEU A 16 9.49 -3.98 25.29
C LEU A 16 8.59 -4.64 24.22
N THR A 17 7.30 -4.33 24.26
CA THR A 17 6.28 -4.70 23.28
C THR A 17 6.11 -3.67 22.17
N GLY A 18 6.91 -2.60 22.15
CA GLY A 18 6.87 -1.56 21.12
C GLY A 18 7.96 -1.75 20.07
N THR A 19 7.72 -1.21 18.87
CA THR A 19 8.73 -1.20 17.81
C THR A 19 9.90 -0.30 18.19
N ARG A 20 11.11 -0.86 18.14
CA ARG A 20 12.36 -0.18 18.48
C ARG A 20 13.17 0.03 17.20
N ILE A 21 13.65 1.25 16.96
CA ILE A 21 14.50 1.56 15.82
C ILE A 21 15.92 1.78 16.34
N ILE A 22 16.86 0.96 15.90
CA ILE A 22 18.27 1.02 16.32
C ILE A 22 19.09 1.66 15.20
N CYS A 23 19.87 2.69 15.50
CA CYS A 23 20.85 3.19 14.55
C CYS A 23 22.04 2.21 14.46
N ARG A 24 22.45 1.85 13.24
CA ARG A 24 23.61 0.97 13.00
C ARG A 24 24.95 1.70 13.06
N VAL A 25 24.93 3.03 12.99
CA VAL A 25 26.13 3.88 12.98
C VAL A 25 26.44 4.42 14.38
N CYS A 26 25.44 4.94 15.08
CA CYS A 26 25.59 5.48 16.43
C CYS A 26 25.57 4.35 17.48
N ALA A 27 26.54 4.34 18.39
CA ALA A 27 26.56 3.40 19.50
C ALA A 27 25.40 3.70 20.49
N ASN A 28 24.63 2.67 20.85
CA ASN A 28 23.53 2.74 21.83
C ASN A 28 22.49 3.82 21.53
N TYR A 29 22.15 3.96 20.25
CA TYR A 29 21.18 4.96 19.81
C TYR A 29 19.90 4.28 19.33
N ASP A 30 18.87 4.43 20.14
CA ASP A 30 17.54 3.85 19.99
C ASP A 30 16.49 4.95 19.83
N LEU A 31 15.58 4.76 18.89
CA LEU A 31 14.44 5.63 18.65
C LEU A 31 13.14 4.87 18.86
N CYS A 32 12.15 5.54 19.45
CA CYS A 32 10.76 5.09 19.34
C CYS A 32 10.24 5.36 17.92
N THR A 33 9.20 4.63 17.51
CA THR A 33 8.56 4.78 16.20
C THR A 33 8.19 6.23 15.91
N SER A 34 7.60 6.94 16.88
CA SER A 34 7.19 8.33 16.70
C SER A 34 8.37 9.27 16.40
N CYS A 35 9.51 9.12 17.09
CA CYS A 35 10.67 9.98 16.82
C CYS A 35 11.31 9.67 15.48
N HIS A 36 11.40 8.38 15.10
CA HIS A 36 11.92 7.99 13.80
C HIS A 36 11.06 8.53 12.65
N THR A 37 9.73 8.33 12.71
CA THR A 37 8.80 8.80 11.66
C THR A 37 8.74 10.33 11.55
N LEU A 38 8.85 11.04 12.68
CA LEU A 38 8.86 12.52 12.69
C LEU A 38 10.24 13.12 12.38
N GLY A 39 11.27 12.30 12.13
CA GLY A 39 12.62 12.79 11.91
C GLY A 39 13.21 13.54 13.11
N ARG A 40 12.86 13.14 14.33
CA ARG A 40 13.39 13.73 15.57
C ARG A 40 14.62 12.96 16.03
N PHE A 41 15.74 13.66 16.09
CA PHE A 41 17.04 13.12 16.46
C PHE A 41 17.76 14.08 17.42
N SER A 42 18.65 13.58 18.27
CA SER A 42 19.55 14.42 19.06
C SER A 42 20.82 14.77 18.27
N ASP A 43 21.56 15.79 18.70
CA ASP A 43 22.69 16.39 17.96
C ASP A 43 23.78 15.43 17.46
N SER A 44 23.96 14.27 18.09
CA SER A 44 24.96 13.27 17.68
C SER A 44 24.51 12.30 16.57
N HIS A 45 23.27 12.41 16.08
CA HIS A 45 22.70 11.50 15.10
C HIS A 45 22.27 12.23 13.83
N GLU A 46 22.73 11.73 12.68
CA GLU A 46 22.34 12.25 11.37
C GLU A 46 21.20 11.43 10.78
N VAL A 47 20.25 12.10 10.11
CA VAL A 47 19.07 11.49 9.45
C VAL A 47 19.47 10.43 8.42
N GLN A 48 20.69 10.50 7.90
CA GLN A 48 21.22 9.60 6.86
C GLN A 48 21.81 8.30 7.42
N HIS A 49 21.90 8.15 8.75
CA HIS A 49 22.42 6.92 9.33
C HIS A 49 21.49 5.73 9.07
N GLU A 50 22.07 4.60 8.70
CA GLU A 50 21.33 3.35 8.50
C GLU A 50 20.67 2.90 9.82
N THR A 51 19.39 2.53 9.75
CA THR A 51 18.60 2.08 10.91
C THR A 51 18.09 0.66 10.75
N LEU A 52 18.05 -0.11 11.84
CA LEU A 52 17.42 -1.42 11.95
C LEU A 52 16.11 -1.29 12.74
N VAL A 53 14.98 -1.68 12.13
CA VAL A 53 13.69 -1.73 12.81
C VAL A 53 13.51 -3.10 13.46
N LEU A 54 13.44 -3.13 14.79
CA LEU A 54 13.08 -4.31 15.58
C LEU A 54 11.61 -4.20 15.97
N TYR A 55 10.79 -5.01 15.32
CA TYR A 55 9.41 -5.21 15.72
C TYR A 55 9.37 -5.99 17.04
N PRO A 56 8.41 -5.72 17.93
CA PRO A 56 8.19 -6.57 19.08
C PRO A 56 7.93 -7.99 18.59
N PRO A 57 8.30 -9.03 19.35
CA PRO A 57 7.81 -10.37 19.09
C PRO A 57 6.28 -10.29 19.19
N THR A 58 5.62 -10.18 18.03
CA THR A 58 4.17 -10.30 17.95
C THR A 58 3.85 -11.65 18.57
N SER A 59 2.88 -11.63 19.49
CA SER A 59 2.41 -12.82 20.16
C SER A 59 2.00 -13.86 19.12
N ILE A 60 2.94 -14.76 18.79
CA ILE A 60 2.71 -16.06 18.20
C ILE A 60 1.94 -16.01 16.86
N SER A 61 2.66 -15.74 15.77
CA SER A 61 2.45 -16.60 14.59
C SER A 61 3.14 -17.92 14.90
N GLN A 62 2.36 -18.93 15.26
CA GLN A 62 2.81 -20.29 15.53
C GLN A 62 3.11 -20.97 14.19
N ASP A 63 4.11 -20.47 13.47
CA ASP A 63 4.58 -21.14 12.26
C ASP A 63 5.49 -22.31 12.70
N PRO A 64 5.11 -23.59 12.48
CA PRO A 64 5.87 -24.74 12.97
C PRO A 64 7.26 -24.92 12.35
N TYR A 65 7.66 -24.04 11.44
CA TYR A 65 8.83 -24.21 10.58
C TYR A 65 9.92 -23.16 10.78
N HIS A 66 10.01 -22.53 11.96
CA HIS A 66 11.16 -21.69 12.25
C HIS A 66 12.40 -22.57 12.56
N VAL A 67 13.09 -23.01 11.50
CA VAL A 67 14.42 -23.62 11.59
C VAL A 67 15.39 -22.56 12.10
N PRO A 68 16.16 -22.82 13.18
CA PRO A 68 17.19 -21.89 13.62
C PRO A 68 18.18 -21.62 12.49
N PRO A 69 18.66 -20.38 12.29
CA PRO A 69 19.66 -20.09 11.28
C PRO A 69 20.91 -20.93 11.54
N ALA A 70 21.40 -21.59 10.49
CA ALA A 70 22.63 -22.38 10.55
C ALA A 70 23.79 -21.51 11.05
N PRO A 71 24.69 -22.04 11.91
CA PRO A 71 25.84 -21.30 12.37
C PRO A 71 26.68 -20.83 11.18
N PRO A 72 27.22 -19.60 11.22
CA PRO A 72 28.00 -19.06 10.11
C PRO A 72 29.21 -19.96 9.81
N PRO A 73 29.55 -20.17 8.53
CA PRO A 73 30.69 -20.97 8.16
C PRO A 73 32.00 -20.37 8.73
N PRO A 74 32.97 -21.21 9.12
CA PRO A 74 34.24 -20.75 9.66
C PRO A 74 34.96 -19.84 8.66
N LEU A 75 35.36 -18.66 9.14
CA LEU A 75 36.09 -17.68 8.34
C LEU A 75 37.41 -18.26 7.83
N PRO A 76 37.80 -18.00 6.57
CA PRO A 76 39.08 -18.45 6.04
C PRO A 76 40.25 -17.77 6.79
N PRO A 77 41.40 -18.46 6.90
CA PRO A 77 42.57 -17.94 7.58
C PRO A 77 43.09 -16.67 6.89
N ARG A 78 43.30 -15.62 7.69
CA ARG A 78 43.90 -14.36 7.24
C ARG A 78 45.37 -14.59 6.86
N SER A 79 45.68 -14.46 5.57
CA SER A 79 47.04 -14.37 5.06
C SER A 79 47.64 -13.01 5.45
N ASN A 80 48.62 -13.01 6.35
CA ASN A 80 49.45 -11.85 6.65
C ASN A 80 50.40 -11.57 5.49
N SER A 81 50.03 -10.63 4.62
CA SER A 81 50.92 -10.08 3.59
C SER A 81 51.62 -8.84 4.14
N SER A 82 52.89 -9.01 4.49
CA SER A 82 53.77 -7.91 4.87
C SER A 82 54.22 -7.14 3.62
N SER A 83 54.19 -5.81 3.73
CA SER A 83 55.13 -4.83 3.17
C SER A 83 55.61 -4.98 1.72
N ASN A 84 55.34 -3.96 0.91
CA ASN A 84 56.42 -3.21 0.26
C ASN A 84 56.00 -1.77 -0.09
N ASN A 85 56.89 -0.85 0.26
CA ASN A 85 56.94 0.55 -0.15
C ASN A 85 57.34 0.65 -1.62
N GLU A 86 56.55 1.33 -2.45
CA GLU A 86 57.00 2.09 -3.63
C GLU A 86 56.01 3.25 -3.82
N GLU A 87 56.42 4.49 -3.58
CA GLU A 87 57.11 5.40 -4.50
C GLU A 87 56.11 6.34 -5.18
N ILE A 88 56.24 7.62 -4.81
CA ILE A 88 55.33 8.72 -5.12
C ILE A 88 55.56 9.13 -6.58
N SER A 89 54.68 8.67 -7.47
CA SER A 89 54.61 9.08 -8.87
C SER A 89 53.75 10.35 -9.02
N PRO A 90 54.15 11.32 -9.87
CA PRO A 90 53.47 12.61 -9.98
C PRO A 90 52.07 12.47 -10.61
N ARG A 91 51.09 13.10 -9.94
CA ARG A 91 49.69 13.26 -10.37
C ARG A 91 49.57 13.61 -11.85
N GLN A 92 49.21 12.61 -12.66
CA GLN A 92 48.52 12.85 -13.92
C GLN A 92 47.07 13.22 -13.59
N LEU A 93 46.59 14.34 -14.17
CA LEU A 93 45.18 14.70 -14.12
C LEU A 93 44.35 13.51 -14.63
N PRO A 94 43.31 13.08 -13.91
CA PRO A 94 42.44 12.02 -14.41
C PRO A 94 41.87 12.50 -15.76
N PRO A 95 41.94 11.68 -16.82
CA PRO A 95 41.26 12.00 -18.06
C PRO A 95 39.78 12.27 -17.75
N PRO A 96 39.13 13.20 -18.46
CA PRO A 96 37.70 13.47 -18.28
C PRO A 96 36.99 12.13 -18.32
N LEU A 97 36.20 11.85 -17.27
CA LEU A 97 35.41 10.63 -17.11
C LEU A 97 34.73 10.34 -18.44
N SER A 98 35.32 9.46 -19.25
CA SER A 98 34.65 8.89 -20.41
C SER A 98 33.38 8.31 -19.83
N THR A 99 32.26 8.88 -20.26
CA THR A 99 30.91 8.38 -20.05
C THR A 99 30.97 6.92 -20.47
N ARG A 100 31.23 6.04 -19.50
CA ARG A 100 31.40 4.62 -19.73
C ARG A 100 29.99 4.17 -20.00
N ILE A 101 29.60 4.20 -21.27
CA ILE A 101 28.34 3.67 -21.76
C ILE A 101 28.34 2.24 -21.26
N LEU A 102 27.57 1.99 -20.20
CA LEU A 102 27.48 0.69 -19.57
C LEU A 102 26.66 -0.14 -20.55
N SER A 103 27.35 -0.69 -21.56
CA SER A 103 26.83 -1.67 -22.50
C SER A 103 26.67 -3.01 -21.76
N THR A 104 25.91 -2.99 -20.67
CA THR A 104 25.47 -4.17 -19.95
C THR A 104 24.09 -4.50 -20.50
N THR A 105 24.10 -5.27 -21.58
CA THR A 105 22.99 -6.07 -22.14
C THR A 105 22.54 -7.17 -21.16
N GLY A 106 22.51 -6.88 -19.86
CA GLY A 106 22.02 -7.81 -18.84
C GLY A 106 20.50 -7.91 -18.93
N LYS A 107 19.97 -9.13 -18.84
CA LYS A 107 18.52 -9.37 -18.76
C LYS A 107 17.91 -8.72 -17.51
N LEU A 108 16.61 -8.39 -17.55
CA LEU A 108 15.86 -7.91 -16.36
C LEU A 108 15.61 -9.03 -15.35
N LEU A 109 15.47 -10.26 -15.85
CA LEU A 109 15.27 -11.46 -15.05
C LEU A 109 16.44 -12.43 -15.25
N SER A 110 16.83 -13.09 -14.16
CA SER A 110 17.75 -14.23 -14.19
C SER A 110 17.04 -15.46 -14.74
N SER A 111 17.78 -16.55 -15.02
CA SER A 111 17.21 -17.79 -15.58
C SER A 111 16.19 -18.49 -14.67
N ASN A 112 16.19 -18.17 -13.38
CA ASN A 112 15.24 -18.64 -12.37
C ASN A 112 14.14 -17.60 -12.06
N ASN A 113 13.89 -16.68 -12.99
CA ASN A 113 12.91 -15.59 -12.86
C ASN A 113 13.15 -14.63 -11.67
N THR A 114 14.34 -14.64 -11.05
CA THR A 114 14.66 -13.65 -10.01
C THR A 114 15.06 -12.31 -10.61
N PRO A 115 14.62 -11.17 -10.04
CA PRO A 115 15.03 -9.84 -10.48
C PRO A 115 16.55 -9.71 -10.54
N THR A 116 17.09 -9.19 -11.66
CA THR A 116 18.49 -8.77 -11.69
C THR A 116 18.67 -7.45 -10.95
N LYS A 117 19.93 -7.06 -10.73
CA LYS A 117 20.25 -5.73 -10.18
C LYS A 117 19.62 -4.61 -11.01
N ARG A 118 19.57 -4.74 -12.34
CA ARG A 118 19.01 -3.70 -13.20
C ARG A 118 17.49 -3.56 -13.05
N LEU A 119 16.75 -4.67 -12.97
CA LEU A 119 15.32 -4.60 -12.67
C LEU A 119 15.08 -4.04 -11.26
N THR A 120 15.95 -4.39 -10.31
CA THR A 120 15.92 -3.82 -8.95
C THR A 120 16.07 -2.30 -9.01
N ASP A 121 17.15 -1.78 -9.61
CA ASP A 121 17.42 -0.34 -9.71
C ASP A 121 16.24 0.42 -10.39
N ILE A 122 15.66 -0.14 -11.47
CA ILE A 122 14.49 0.48 -12.14
C ILE A 122 13.26 0.42 -11.26
N SER A 123 12.96 -0.73 -10.63
CA SER A 123 11.83 -0.88 -9.73
C SER A 123 11.90 0.10 -8.56
N ASP A 124 13.11 0.36 -8.07
CA ASP A 124 13.36 1.27 -6.95
C ASP A 124 13.11 2.73 -7.34
N ALA A 125 13.54 3.11 -8.54
CA ALA A 125 13.28 4.45 -9.05
C ALA A 125 11.79 4.68 -9.36
N VAL A 126 11.07 3.68 -9.90
CA VAL A 126 9.62 3.75 -10.12
C VAL A 126 8.87 3.85 -8.78
N PHE A 127 9.24 3.02 -7.80
CA PHE A 127 8.62 3.06 -6.47
C PHE A 127 8.81 4.43 -5.81
N ALA A 128 10.04 4.97 -5.86
CA ALA A 128 10.34 6.30 -5.35
C ALA A 128 9.52 7.40 -6.06
N TYR A 129 9.38 7.30 -7.38
CA TYR A 129 8.54 8.21 -8.15
C TYR A 129 7.07 8.15 -7.74
N LEU A 130 6.49 6.95 -7.61
CA LEU A 130 5.10 6.77 -7.18
C LEU A 130 4.87 7.34 -5.79
N ASN A 131 5.78 7.06 -4.86
CA ASN A 131 5.69 7.56 -3.50
C ASN A 131 5.83 9.09 -3.41
N LYS A 132 6.65 9.69 -4.28
CA LYS A 132 6.77 11.14 -4.40
C LYS A 132 5.52 11.78 -5.02
N THR A 133 4.93 11.13 -6.02
CA THR A 133 3.77 11.63 -6.78
C THR A 133 2.47 11.48 -5.98
N TYR A 134 2.35 10.39 -5.23
CA TYR A 134 1.20 10.07 -4.40
C TYR A 134 1.65 9.92 -2.93
N PRO A 135 1.98 11.05 -2.26
CA PRO A 135 2.47 11.00 -0.89
C PRO A 135 1.39 10.44 0.04
N THR A 136 1.77 9.50 0.89
CA THR A 136 0.94 9.01 2.00
C THR A 136 1.65 9.16 3.33
N ALA A 137 0.90 8.94 4.41
CA ALA A 137 1.46 8.86 5.75
C ALA A 137 2.59 7.82 5.87
N ASN A 138 2.61 6.79 4.99
CA ASN A 138 3.60 5.73 4.98
C ASN A 138 4.46 5.82 3.71
N GLN A 139 5.53 6.64 3.76
CA GLN A 139 6.43 6.96 2.64
C GLN A 139 7.21 5.77 2.04
N HIS A 140 6.88 4.52 2.39
CA HIS A 140 7.58 3.32 1.92
C HIS A 140 6.63 2.19 1.53
N LEU A 141 5.33 2.48 1.43
CA LEU A 141 4.30 1.48 1.15
C LEU A 141 3.37 1.99 0.05
N LEU A 142 3.01 1.12 -0.89
CA LEU A 142 2.02 1.43 -1.92
C LEU A 142 0.70 0.81 -1.53
N ASN A 143 -0.30 1.64 -1.26
CA ASN A 143 -1.67 1.16 -1.10
C ASN A 143 -2.28 0.77 -2.46
N PRO A 144 -3.42 0.06 -2.49
CA PRO A 144 -4.04 -0.35 -3.73
C PRO A 144 -4.38 0.80 -4.68
N GLY A 145 -4.67 1.99 -4.16
CA GLY A 145 -4.88 3.19 -4.96
C GLY A 145 -3.62 3.67 -5.68
N HIS A 146 -2.45 3.56 -5.04
CA HIS A 146 -1.18 3.87 -5.71
C HIS A 146 -0.86 2.87 -6.80
N VAL A 147 -1.16 1.59 -6.58
CA VAL A 147 -0.99 0.54 -7.59
C VAL A 147 -1.95 0.77 -8.75
N ALA A 148 -3.20 1.16 -8.48
CA ALA A 148 -4.15 1.57 -9.52
C ALA A 148 -3.63 2.74 -10.35
N ASN A 149 -3.14 3.80 -9.69
CA ASN A 149 -2.56 4.97 -10.37
C ASN A 149 -1.32 4.60 -11.19
N PHE A 150 -0.51 3.65 -10.71
CA PHE A 150 0.62 3.12 -11.46
C PHE A 150 0.16 2.46 -12.77
N TYR A 151 -0.88 1.63 -12.75
CA TYR A 151 -1.45 1.04 -13.97
C TYR A 151 -2.02 2.10 -14.92
N GLU A 152 -2.72 3.11 -14.42
CA GLU A 152 -3.21 4.22 -15.25
C GLU A 152 -2.07 4.99 -15.90
N LEU A 153 -1.03 5.32 -15.12
CA LEU A 153 0.17 5.96 -15.63
C LEU A 153 0.73 5.15 -16.78
N MET A 154 0.91 3.83 -16.62
CA MET A 154 1.40 2.90 -17.64
C MET A 154 0.54 2.81 -18.91
N GLY A 155 -0.58 3.55 -18.98
CA GLY A 155 -1.51 3.54 -20.11
C GLY A 155 -2.33 2.26 -20.17
N MET A 156 -2.45 1.54 -19.04
CA MET A 156 -3.35 0.39 -18.99
C MET A 156 -4.79 0.87 -19.15
N PRO A 157 -5.58 0.24 -20.02
CA PRO A 157 -6.98 0.58 -20.15
C PRO A 157 -7.70 0.27 -18.82
N PRO A 158 -8.81 0.96 -18.50
CA PRO A 158 -9.54 0.74 -17.26
C PRO A 158 -9.88 -0.73 -17.02
N GLU A 159 -10.21 -1.49 -18.06
CA GLU A 159 -10.54 -2.92 -17.98
C GLU A 159 -9.36 -3.79 -17.54
N GLY A 160 -8.13 -3.37 -17.84
CA GLY A 160 -6.90 -4.03 -17.39
C GLY A 160 -6.43 -3.57 -16.01
N ASN A 161 -6.89 -2.41 -15.54
CA ASN A 161 -6.58 -1.89 -14.21
C ASN A 161 -7.57 -2.43 -13.17
N VAL A 162 -7.38 -3.68 -12.78
CA VAL A 162 -8.22 -4.37 -11.79
C VAL A 162 -8.39 -3.58 -10.49
N PHE A 163 -7.32 -2.95 -9.98
CA PHE A 163 -7.37 -2.14 -8.77
C PHE A 163 -8.22 -0.87 -8.97
N GLY A 164 -8.04 -0.20 -10.11
CA GLY A 164 -8.84 0.98 -10.49
C GLY A 164 -10.32 0.67 -10.65
N VAL A 165 -10.66 -0.47 -11.27
CA VAL A 165 -12.04 -0.96 -11.39
C VAL A 165 -12.65 -1.20 -10.01
N CYS A 166 -11.93 -1.89 -9.11
CA CYS A 166 -12.42 -2.14 -7.76
C CYS A 166 -12.72 -0.84 -7.01
N ILE A 167 -11.77 0.09 -7.01
CA ILE A 167 -11.92 1.39 -6.33
C ILE A 167 -13.10 2.18 -6.93
N SER A 168 -13.22 2.20 -8.26
CA SER A 168 -14.30 2.91 -8.97
C SER A 168 -15.67 2.33 -8.64
N VAL A 169 -15.80 0.99 -8.62
CA VAL A 169 -17.06 0.31 -8.27
C VAL A 169 -17.45 0.59 -6.82
N MET A 170 -16.49 0.51 -5.89
CA MET A 170 -16.74 0.79 -4.47
C MET A 170 -17.19 2.23 -4.23
N ASN A 171 -16.54 3.20 -4.89
CA ASN A 171 -16.95 4.59 -4.86
C ASN A 171 -18.36 4.79 -5.45
N GLY A 172 -18.69 4.11 -6.56
CA GLY A 172 -20.02 4.17 -7.18
C GLY A 172 -21.13 3.57 -6.29
N LEU A 173 -20.82 2.54 -5.52
CA LEU A 173 -21.73 1.94 -4.54
C LEU A 173 -21.83 2.75 -3.25
N GLY A 174 -20.97 3.73 -3.03
CA GLY A 174 -20.86 4.44 -1.74
C GLY A 174 -20.38 3.53 -0.61
N SER A 175 -19.74 2.40 -0.93
CA SER A 175 -19.25 1.43 0.04
C SER A 175 -17.81 1.76 0.47
N SER A 176 -17.45 1.43 1.72
CA SER A 176 -16.06 1.59 2.19
C SER A 176 -15.11 0.68 1.42
N LEU A 177 -13.93 1.20 1.06
CA LEU A 177 -12.85 0.44 0.44
C LEU A 177 -12.33 -0.71 1.32
N ASP A 178 -12.60 -0.71 2.61
CA ASP A 178 -12.21 -1.82 3.50
C ASP A 178 -12.86 -3.16 3.10
N ASN A 179 -13.98 -3.12 2.36
CA ASN A 179 -14.63 -4.34 1.88
C ASN A 179 -13.84 -5.08 0.78
N ILE A 180 -12.98 -4.39 0.02
CA ILE A 180 -12.17 -5.00 -1.05
C ILE A 180 -10.78 -5.43 -0.58
N ASP A 181 -10.35 -4.95 0.57
CA ASP A 181 -9.01 -5.19 1.10
C ASP A 181 -8.70 -6.70 1.32
N PRO A 182 -9.62 -7.53 1.87
CA PRO A 182 -9.39 -8.97 1.98
C PRO A 182 -9.25 -9.67 0.62
N GLU A 183 -9.96 -9.18 -0.40
CA GLU A 183 -9.87 -9.74 -1.74
C GLU A 183 -8.50 -9.43 -2.35
N ILE A 184 -8.03 -8.19 -2.20
CA ILE A 184 -6.71 -7.78 -2.69
C ILE A 184 -5.58 -8.55 -1.97
N ALA A 185 -5.70 -8.74 -0.65
CA ALA A 185 -4.77 -9.54 0.13
C ALA A 185 -4.70 -10.98 -0.40
N HIS A 186 -5.86 -11.60 -0.64
CA HIS A 186 -5.96 -12.93 -1.25
C HIS A 186 -5.31 -12.99 -2.64
N PHE A 187 -5.52 -11.97 -3.48
CA PHE A 187 -4.86 -11.87 -4.78
C PHE A 187 -3.33 -11.85 -4.66
N TYR A 188 -2.78 -11.07 -3.72
CA TYR A 188 -1.33 -11.05 -3.47
C TYR A 188 -0.82 -12.40 -2.96
N ASP A 189 -1.53 -13.06 -2.04
CA ASP A 189 -1.16 -14.37 -1.52
C ASP A 189 -1.10 -15.43 -2.64
N GLN A 190 -2.09 -15.47 -3.53
CA GLN A 190 -2.11 -16.41 -4.65
C GLN A 190 -0.95 -16.21 -5.63
N LEU A 191 -0.54 -14.96 -5.84
CA LEU A 191 0.61 -14.63 -6.69
C LEU A 191 1.96 -14.79 -5.96
N GLY A 192 1.97 -14.92 -4.62
CA GLY A 192 3.19 -14.93 -3.82
C GLY A 192 3.86 -13.56 -3.74
N ILE A 193 3.05 -12.50 -3.81
CA ILE A 193 3.49 -11.11 -3.68
C ILE A 193 3.51 -10.75 -2.19
N GLU A 194 4.65 -10.27 -1.70
CA GLU A 194 4.79 -9.83 -0.32
C GLU A 194 4.02 -8.52 -0.10
N TYR A 195 3.17 -8.49 0.90
CA TYR A 195 2.47 -7.28 1.34
C TYR A 195 2.53 -7.16 2.86
N SER A 196 2.21 -5.98 3.36
CA SER A 196 1.95 -5.71 4.77
C SER A 196 0.51 -5.28 4.94
N LEU A 197 -0.06 -5.58 6.08
CA LEU A 197 -1.38 -5.07 6.46
C LEU A 197 -1.19 -3.82 7.32
N ILE A 198 -1.90 -2.75 6.96
CA ILE A 198 -1.91 -1.52 7.76
C ILE A 198 -3.34 -1.06 8.01
N THR A 199 -3.51 -0.30 9.08
CA THR A 199 -4.78 0.37 9.38
C THR A 199 -5.04 1.48 8.36
N ARG A 200 -6.23 1.46 7.73
CA ARG A 200 -6.63 2.53 6.81
C ARG A 200 -6.89 3.82 7.61
N ALA A 201 -6.29 4.92 7.17
CA ALA A 201 -6.62 6.22 7.72
C ALA A 201 -8.09 6.54 7.36
N SER A 202 -8.98 6.47 8.34
CA SER A 202 -10.39 6.81 8.13
C SER A 202 -10.49 8.29 7.74
N ALA A 203 -11.03 8.55 6.56
CA ALA A 203 -11.22 9.91 6.06
C ALA A 203 -12.38 10.65 6.77
N THR A 204 -13.19 9.94 7.56
CA THR A 204 -14.41 10.49 8.16
C THR A 204 -14.14 10.95 9.60
N PRO A 205 -14.11 12.27 9.89
CA PRO A 205 -14.05 12.76 11.25
C PRO A 205 -15.43 12.52 11.89
N GLY A 206 -15.59 11.43 12.67
CA GLY A 206 -16.89 11.19 13.33
C GLY A 206 -17.26 9.78 13.76
N GLY A 207 -16.45 8.74 13.51
CA GLY A 207 -16.59 7.49 14.26
C GLY A 207 -17.37 6.35 13.61
N LEU A 208 -16.77 5.73 12.61
CA LEU A 208 -16.90 4.28 12.46
C LEU A 208 -15.65 3.61 13.03
N PRO A 209 -15.77 2.39 13.59
CA PRO A 209 -14.62 1.65 14.10
C PRO A 209 -13.57 1.53 13.00
N MET A 210 -12.34 1.96 13.30
CA MET A 210 -11.20 1.77 12.41
C MET A 210 -11.05 0.27 12.14
N VAL A 211 -11.02 -0.12 10.86
CA VAL A 211 -10.61 -1.46 10.47
C VAL A 211 -9.10 -1.53 10.69
N MET A 212 -8.72 -2.06 11.86
CA MET A 212 -7.32 -2.24 12.23
C MET A 212 -6.69 -3.29 11.32
N ASP A 213 -5.56 -2.95 10.71
CA ASP A 213 -4.72 -3.84 9.92
C ASP A 213 -5.47 -4.61 8.81
N GLY A 214 -6.40 -3.93 8.15
CA GLY A 214 -7.16 -4.50 7.03
C GLY A 214 -6.52 -4.27 5.67
N MET A 215 -5.85 -3.14 5.45
CA MET A 215 -5.48 -2.68 4.12
C MET A 215 -4.15 -3.31 3.66
N PRO A 216 -4.14 -4.12 2.58
CA PRO A 216 -2.92 -4.68 2.02
C PRO A 216 -2.14 -3.60 1.28
N VAL A 217 -0.88 -3.42 1.66
CA VAL A 217 0.03 -2.47 1.03
C VAL A 217 1.32 -3.14 0.61
N LEU A 218 1.80 -2.79 -0.57
CA LEU A 218 3.02 -3.36 -1.12
C LEU A 218 4.24 -2.65 -0.54
N SER A 219 5.15 -3.46 0.00
CA SER A 219 6.51 -3.01 0.28
C SER A 219 7.28 -2.81 -1.03
N HIS A 220 8.49 -2.28 -0.91
CA HIS A 220 9.43 -2.20 -2.03
C HIS A 220 9.66 -3.57 -2.70
N ARG A 221 9.73 -4.63 -1.90
CA ARG A 221 9.92 -6.01 -2.38
C ARG A 221 8.65 -6.53 -3.04
N GLY A 222 7.49 -6.30 -2.44
CA GLY A 222 6.18 -6.65 -3.00
C GLY A 222 5.94 -6.03 -4.38
N PHE A 223 6.22 -4.73 -4.52
CA PHE A 223 6.10 -4.05 -5.80
C PHE A 223 7.04 -4.63 -6.88
N ARG A 224 8.28 -4.98 -6.50
CA ARG A 224 9.20 -5.64 -7.43
C ARG A 224 8.68 -7.02 -7.86
N GLN A 225 8.09 -7.79 -6.95
CA GLN A 225 7.46 -9.07 -7.29
C GLN A 225 6.28 -8.88 -8.24
N LEU A 226 5.45 -7.85 -8.02
CA LEU A 226 4.38 -7.47 -8.95
C LEU A 226 4.93 -7.20 -10.36
N LEU A 227 6.01 -6.42 -10.49
CA LEU A 227 6.65 -6.19 -11.81
C LEU A 227 7.18 -7.46 -12.45
N VAL A 228 7.72 -8.40 -11.66
CA VAL A 228 8.14 -9.71 -12.19
C VAL A 228 6.93 -10.46 -12.75
N CYS A 229 5.81 -10.47 -12.03
CA CYS A 229 4.57 -11.10 -12.50
C CYS A 229 4.16 -10.52 -13.86
N GLU A 230 4.11 -9.20 -13.98
CA GLU A 230 3.75 -8.52 -15.23
C GLU A 230 4.71 -8.86 -16.39
N ILE A 231 6.03 -8.91 -16.13
CA ILE A 231 7.03 -9.24 -17.16
C ILE A 231 6.88 -10.69 -17.63
N LEU A 232 6.57 -11.62 -16.72
CA LEU A 232 6.39 -13.03 -17.06
C LEU A 232 5.06 -13.31 -17.77
N GLU A 233 4.02 -12.53 -17.46
CA GLU A 233 2.71 -12.64 -18.10
C GLU A 233 2.73 -12.08 -19.53
N ASP A 234 3.27 -10.88 -19.73
CA ASP A 234 3.31 -10.22 -21.03
C ASP A 234 4.56 -9.34 -21.18
N PRO A 235 5.69 -9.94 -21.62
CA PRO A 235 6.94 -9.21 -21.82
C PRO A 235 6.79 -8.07 -22.84
N GLY A 236 5.93 -8.25 -23.84
CA GLY A 236 5.62 -7.30 -24.91
C GLY A 236 5.02 -6.01 -24.35
N ARG A 237 3.94 -6.15 -23.59
CA ARG A 237 3.30 -5.06 -22.87
C ARG A 237 4.28 -4.38 -21.93
N MET A 238 5.03 -5.15 -21.14
CA MET A 238 5.95 -4.59 -20.16
C MET A 238 7.13 -3.83 -20.78
N HIS A 239 7.61 -4.21 -21.95
CA HIS A 239 8.59 -3.41 -22.66
C HIS A 239 8.04 -2.03 -23.08
N SER A 240 6.82 -1.98 -23.62
CA SER A 240 6.15 -0.73 -23.97
C SER A 240 5.98 0.18 -22.75
N VAL A 241 5.53 -0.41 -21.64
CA VAL A 241 5.38 0.24 -20.34
C VAL A 241 6.70 0.80 -19.82
N PHE A 242 7.78 0.01 -19.81
CA PHE A 242 9.09 0.49 -19.35
C PHE A 242 9.61 1.62 -20.24
N GLY A 243 9.34 1.57 -21.55
CA GLY A 243 9.62 2.68 -22.46
C GLY A 243 8.89 3.98 -22.08
N GLN A 244 7.68 3.91 -21.54
CA GLN A 244 6.95 5.08 -21.02
C GLN A 244 7.47 5.54 -19.67
N LEU A 245 7.73 4.61 -18.74
CA LEU A 245 8.28 4.91 -17.41
C LEU A 245 9.62 5.65 -17.50
N VAL A 246 10.51 5.21 -18.41
CA VAL A 246 11.78 5.88 -18.67
C VAL A 246 11.58 7.31 -19.20
N ARG A 247 10.54 7.55 -20.02
CA ARG A 247 10.24 8.89 -20.56
C ARG A 247 9.71 9.87 -19.52
N TRP A 248 9.10 9.41 -18.43
CA TRP A 248 8.69 10.30 -17.33
C TRP A 248 9.86 10.76 -16.46
N ALA A 249 11.08 10.67 -16.98
CA ALA A 249 12.29 11.14 -16.32
C ALA A 249 12.43 10.51 -14.93
N ILE A 250 12.15 9.20 -14.84
CA ILE A 250 12.56 8.43 -13.68
C ILE A 250 14.09 8.47 -13.71
N PHE A 251 14.67 9.14 -12.72
CA PHE A 251 16.10 9.22 -12.54
C PHE A 251 16.54 8.12 -11.57
N ASP A 252 17.73 7.58 -11.76
CA ASP A 252 18.37 6.76 -10.73
C ASP A 252 18.64 7.59 -9.47
N ASP A 253 19.10 6.93 -8.41
CA ASP A 253 19.54 7.54 -7.14
C ASP A 253 20.61 8.64 -7.33
N ARG A 254 21.24 8.71 -8.50
CA ARG A 254 22.28 9.68 -8.87
C ARG A 254 21.77 10.78 -9.80
N GLY A 255 20.46 10.85 -10.05
CA GLY A 255 19.88 11.87 -10.92
C GLY A 255 20.11 11.64 -12.41
N ARG A 256 20.45 10.42 -12.83
CA ARG A 256 20.65 10.07 -14.26
C ARG A 256 19.39 9.43 -14.82
N ALA A 257 18.95 9.91 -15.97
CA ALA A 257 17.82 9.31 -16.66
C ALA A 257 18.19 7.88 -17.06
N PHE A 258 17.25 6.95 -16.90
CA PHE A 258 17.42 5.63 -17.48
C PHE A 258 17.48 5.75 -19.01
N GLU A 259 18.35 4.96 -19.64
CA GLU A 259 18.29 4.76 -21.08
C GLU A 259 17.08 3.89 -21.44
N GLU A 260 16.63 3.97 -22.69
CA GLU A 260 15.60 3.09 -23.22
C GLU A 260 15.98 1.62 -22.95
N VAL A 261 15.05 0.84 -22.40
CA VAL A 261 15.28 -0.56 -22.04
C VAL A 261 15.14 -1.40 -23.31
N PRO A 262 16.23 -1.97 -23.87
CA PRO A 262 16.13 -2.70 -25.13
C PRO A 262 15.28 -3.97 -24.97
N TRP A 263 14.53 -4.33 -26.00
CA TRP A 263 13.71 -5.56 -26.05
C TRP A 263 14.48 -6.82 -25.62
N GLY A 264 15.75 -6.95 -26.00
CA GLY A 264 16.59 -8.10 -25.65
C GLY A 264 16.84 -8.30 -24.14
N MET A 265 16.41 -7.37 -23.29
CA MET A 265 16.46 -7.51 -21.84
C MET A 265 15.24 -8.25 -21.25
N PHE A 266 14.16 -8.38 -22.01
CA PHE A 266 12.94 -9.09 -21.61
C PHE A 266 13.00 -10.57 -22.04
N PRO A 267 12.20 -11.45 -21.41
CA PRO A 267 11.92 -12.77 -21.99
C PRO A 267 11.38 -12.63 -23.42
N ALA A 268 11.78 -13.54 -24.31
CA ALA A 268 11.33 -13.50 -25.70
C ALA A 268 9.83 -13.83 -25.84
N GLU A 269 9.32 -14.67 -24.95
CA GLU A 269 7.94 -15.14 -24.90
C GLU A 269 7.45 -15.14 -23.43
N PRO A 270 6.13 -15.06 -23.19
CA PRO A 270 5.56 -15.28 -21.86
C PRO A 270 5.93 -16.64 -21.26
N ASP A 271 6.02 -16.72 -19.93
CA ASP A 271 6.18 -18.00 -19.25
C ASP A 271 4.82 -18.72 -19.24
N PRO A 272 4.65 -19.84 -19.96
CA PRO A 272 3.34 -20.47 -20.12
C PRO A 272 2.77 -21.00 -18.81
N ALA A 273 3.61 -21.49 -17.89
CA ALA A 273 3.15 -21.97 -16.60
C ALA A 273 2.68 -20.80 -15.73
N PHE A 274 3.39 -19.67 -15.81
CA PHE A 274 3.00 -18.46 -15.10
C PHE A 274 1.72 -17.83 -15.66
N VAL A 275 1.55 -17.76 -16.98
CA VAL A 275 0.33 -17.25 -17.63
C VAL A 275 -0.90 -18.06 -17.24
N VAL A 276 -0.79 -19.39 -17.18
CA VAL A 276 -1.88 -20.26 -16.70
C VAL A 276 -2.22 -19.94 -15.24
N LYS A 277 -1.21 -19.75 -14.39
CA LYS A 277 -1.40 -19.37 -12.99
C LYS A 277 -2.08 -18.01 -12.86
N VAL A 278 -1.59 -16.97 -13.54
CA VAL A 278 -2.17 -15.61 -13.47
C VAL A 278 -3.60 -15.60 -13.97
N THR A 279 -3.88 -16.27 -15.09
CA THR A 279 -5.26 -16.39 -15.62
C THR A 279 -6.19 -17.03 -14.58
N ALA A 280 -5.79 -18.14 -13.96
CA ALA A 280 -6.60 -18.80 -12.93
C ALA A 280 -6.85 -17.91 -11.70
N VAL A 281 -5.82 -17.20 -11.23
CA VAL A 281 -5.93 -16.27 -10.10
C VAL A 281 -6.83 -15.08 -10.46
N ALA A 282 -6.71 -14.54 -11.68
CA ALA A 282 -7.55 -13.44 -12.17
C ALA A 282 -9.02 -13.85 -12.31
N GLU A 283 -9.31 -15.05 -12.80
CA GLU A 283 -10.66 -15.59 -12.89
C GLU A 283 -11.30 -15.78 -11.52
N GLU A 284 -10.56 -16.38 -10.57
CA GLU A 284 -11.01 -16.57 -9.19
C GLU A 284 -11.28 -15.22 -8.53
N PHE A 285 -10.31 -14.30 -8.60
CA PHE A 285 -10.41 -12.96 -8.04
C PHE A 285 -11.61 -12.20 -8.62
N GLY A 286 -11.79 -12.23 -9.95
CA GLY A 286 -12.97 -11.65 -10.61
C GLY A 286 -14.28 -12.28 -10.15
N GLY A 287 -14.31 -13.59 -9.89
CA GLY A 287 -15.47 -14.28 -9.30
C GLY A 287 -15.82 -13.77 -7.91
N ARG A 288 -14.80 -13.61 -7.04
CA ARG A 288 -14.96 -13.11 -5.67
C ARG A 288 -15.44 -11.66 -5.65
N LEU A 289 -14.87 -10.80 -6.51
CA LEU A 289 -15.32 -9.41 -6.66
C LEU A 289 -16.77 -9.32 -7.13
N ARG A 290 -17.17 -10.11 -8.13
CA ARG A 290 -18.57 -10.14 -8.59
C ARG A 290 -19.52 -10.53 -7.45
N ALA A 291 -19.15 -11.53 -6.64
CA ALA A 291 -19.95 -11.94 -5.48
C ALA A 291 -20.03 -10.84 -4.41
N LEU A 292 -18.91 -10.19 -4.10
CA LEU A 292 -18.84 -9.05 -3.18
C LEU A 292 -19.73 -7.90 -3.64
N PHE A 293 -19.61 -7.47 -4.91
CA PHE A 293 -20.41 -6.37 -5.45
C PHE A 293 -21.90 -6.71 -5.49
N ALA A 294 -22.27 -7.95 -5.82
CA ALA A 294 -23.66 -8.40 -5.74
C ALA A 294 -24.20 -8.40 -4.31
N ARG A 295 -23.36 -8.68 -3.30
CA ARG A 295 -23.73 -8.57 -1.89
C ARG A 295 -23.96 -7.11 -1.50
N LEU A 296 -22.98 -6.24 -1.72
CA LEU A 296 -23.05 -4.81 -1.36
C LEU A 296 -24.23 -4.11 -2.05
N LYS A 297 -24.50 -4.44 -3.32
CA LYS A 297 -25.65 -3.91 -4.04
C LYS A 297 -26.98 -4.29 -3.36
N ARG A 298 -27.14 -5.55 -2.96
CA ARG A 298 -28.35 -6.00 -2.24
C ARG A 298 -28.49 -5.35 -0.87
N GLU A 299 -27.39 -5.20 -0.13
CA GLU A 299 -27.40 -4.50 1.17
C GLU A 299 -27.87 -3.05 1.00
N ARG A 300 -27.41 -2.36 -0.05
CA ARG A 300 -27.87 -1.00 -0.36
C ARG A 300 -29.35 -0.95 -0.76
N GLU A 301 -29.79 -1.85 -1.63
CA GLU A 301 -31.21 -1.93 -2.03
C GLU A 301 -32.13 -2.21 -0.81
N GLU A 302 -31.65 -3.00 0.15
CA GLU A 302 -32.37 -3.25 1.40
C GLU A 302 -32.40 -2.01 2.31
N GLU A 303 -31.29 -1.27 2.41
CA GLU A 303 -31.24 -0.01 3.15
C GLU A 303 -32.19 1.04 2.56
N ASP A 304 -32.15 1.24 1.24
CA ASP A 304 -33.06 2.14 0.51
C ASP A 304 -34.54 1.76 0.75
N LEU A 305 -34.85 0.46 0.75
CA LEU A 305 -36.20 -0.03 1.04
C LEU A 305 -36.62 0.28 2.49
N ARG A 306 -35.71 0.10 3.47
CA ARG A 306 -35.98 0.42 4.88
C ARG A 306 -36.23 1.92 5.06
N GLU A 307 -35.40 2.77 4.45
CA GLU A 307 -35.59 4.22 4.48
C GLU A 307 -36.93 4.63 3.86
N HIS A 308 -37.30 4.03 2.73
CA HIS A 308 -38.58 4.29 2.08
C HIS A 308 -39.78 3.90 2.96
N ILE A 309 -39.72 2.74 3.62
CA ILE A 309 -40.74 2.29 4.57
C ILE A 309 -40.86 3.27 5.74
N LEU A 310 -39.74 3.70 6.33
CA LEU A 310 -39.74 4.67 7.44
C LEU A 310 -40.31 6.02 7.02
N ALA A 311 -39.93 6.52 5.84
CA ALA A 311 -40.46 7.76 5.29
C ALA A 311 -41.99 7.69 5.07
N THR A 312 -42.47 6.55 4.57
CA THR A 312 -43.90 6.29 4.35
C THR A 312 -44.66 6.25 5.69
N GLN A 313 -44.10 5.58 6.71
CA GLN A 313 -44.69 5.53 8.05
C GLN A 313 -44.76 6.93 8.68
N LEU A 314 -43.69 7.72 8.56
CA LEU A 314 -43.65 9.09 9.06
C LEU A 314 -44.71 9.96 8.37
N GLN A 315 -44.89 9.82 7.06
CA GLN A 315 -45.92 10.54 6.31
C GLN A 315 -47.33 10.12 6.75
N GLN A 316 -47.57 8.82 6.98
CA GLN A 316 -48.84 8.33 7.50
C GLN A 316 -49.13 8.86 8.91
N GLN A 317 -48.11 8.95 9.77
CA GLN A 317 -48.24 9.53 11.10
C GLN A 317 -48.58 11.01 11.04
N GLN A 318 -47.89 11.79 10.20
CA GLN A 318 -48.21 13.21 10.01
C GLN A 318 -49.64 13.43 9.50
N MET A 319 -50.10 12.60 8.55
CA MET A 319 -51.49 12.64 8.06
C MET A 319 -52.49 12.30 9.18
N HIS A 320 -52.15 11.32 10.03
CA HIS A 320 -52.97 10.97 11.19
C HIS A 320 -53.07 12.13 12.19
N ASP A 321 -51.94 12.74 12.53
CA ASP A 321 -51.88 13.87 13.47
C ASP A 321 -52.64 15.10 12.94
N GLN A 322 -52.52 15.40 11.64
CA GLN A 322 -53.30 16.45 10.99
C GLN A 322 -54.79 16.19 11.05
N ARG A 323 -55.22 14.94 10.84
CA ARG A 323 -56.63 14.55 10.94
C ARG A 323 -57.15 14.68 12.38
N MET A 324 -56.34 14.29 13.37
CA MET A 324 -56.69 14.43 14.78
C MET A 324 -56.78 15.90 15.20
N ALA A 325 -55.85 16.74 14.75
CA ALA A 325 -55.89 18.20 14.98
C ALA A 325 -57.13 18.84 14.34
N ALA A 326 -57.45 18.49 13.09
CA ALA A 326 -58.65 18.97 12.41
C ALA A 326 -59.94 18.54 13.13
N MET A 327 -59.98 17.29 13.63
CA MET A 327 -61.11 16.79 14.42
C MET A 327 -61.27 17.57 15.74
N GLN A 328 -60.18 17.87 16.44
CA GLN A 328 -60.22 18.67 17.67
C GLN A 328 -60.71 20.10 17.42
N LEU A 329 -60.26 20.75 16.35
CA LEU A 329 -60.74 22.08 15.96
C LEU A 329 -62.24 22.07 15.64
N SER A 330 -62.74 21.02 14.99
CA SER A 330 -64.16 20.83 14.73
C SER A 330 -64.97 20.68 16.03
N ILE A 331 -64.51 19.85 16.97
CA ILE A 331 -65.14 19.67 18.29
C ILE A 331 -65.18 21.01 19.05
N GLN A 332 -64.09 21.77 19.07
CA GLN A 332 -64.05 23.09 19.72
C GLN A 332 -65.03 24.09 19.07
N ALA A 333 -65.14 24.08 17.75
CA ALA A 333 -66.09 24.93 17.03
C ALA A 333 -67.54 24.59 17.40
N GLN A 334 -67.88 23.30 17.49
CA GLN A 334 -69.21 22.85 17.93
C GLN A 334 -69.50 23.26 19.38
N GLN A 335 -68.54 23.11 20.29
CA GLN A 335 -68.69 23.53 21.69
C GLN A 335 -68.96 25.04 21.80
N ARG A 336 -68.19 25.87 21.08
CA ARG A 336 -68.42 27.33 21.04
C ARG A 336 -69.79 27.68 20.47
N GLY A 337 -70.24 26.97 19.45
CA GLY A 337 -71.58 27.15 18.87
C GLY A 337 -72.69 26.84 19.89
N MET A 338 -72.54 25.75 20.66
CA MET A 338 -73.49 25.36 21.70
C MET A 338 -73.49 26.36 22.87
N GLU A 339 -72.33 26.82 23.32
CA GLU A 339 -72.22 27.85 24.36
C GLU A 339 -72.84 29.18 23.93
N ALA A 340 -72.65 29.59 22.67
CA ALA A 340 -73.25 30.80 22.12
C ALA A 340 -74.78 30.69 22.05
N ALA A 341 -75.30 29.54 21.63
CA ALA A 341 -76.74 29.28 21.62
C ALA A 341 -77.34 29.30 23.04
N LEU A 342 -76.66 28.69 24.02
CA LEU A 342 -77.10 28.69 25.41
C LEU A 342 -77.14 30.10 26.02
N LYS A 343 -76.20 30.98 25.66
CA LYS A 343 -76.17 32.38 26.10
C LYS A 343 -77.26 33.26 25.46
N ALA A 344 -77.89 32.80 24.38
CA ALA A 344 -78.92 33.55 23.65
C ALA A 344 -80.35 33.26 24.13
N ILE A 345 -80.54 32.16 24.87
CA ILE A 345 -81.77 31.81 25.59
C ILE A 345 -81.77 32.53 26.94
#